data_AF-A0AAD2UXI5-F1
#
_entry.id   AF-A0AAD2UXI5-F1
#
_cell.length_a   1.000
_cell.length_b   1.000
_cell.length_c   1.000
_cell.angle_alpha   90.00
_cell.angle_beta   90.00
_cell.angle_gamma   90.00
#
_symmetry.space_group_name_H-M   'P 1'
#
loop_
_entity.id
_entity.type
_entity.pdbx_description
1 polymer ?
#
loop_
_entity_poly.entity_id
_entity_poly.type
_entity_poly.pdbx_seq_one_letter_code
_entity_poly.pdbx_strand_id
1 'polypeptide(L)'
;MTTVLLAVCLSLALTSCGNKPPPSLIKPPLLLPPESAMTQCEIPEFTGTTWSDSALYAMTLKQALRICKGRLDEVIQWRNSQINSRYRKEAP
;
A
#
# COMPACT_ATOMS: atom_id res chain seq x y z
N MET A 1 30.35 0.54 -52.40
CA MET A 1 30.86 -0.21 -51.23
C MET A 1 30.51 0.46 -49.90
N THR A 2 30.45 1.79 -49.80
CA THR A 2 30.10 2.54 -48.57
C THR A 2 28.62 2.43 -48.15
N THR A 3 27.70 2.33 -49.11
CA THR A 3 26.25 2.21 -48.86
C THR A 3 25.88 0.89 -48.17
N VAL A 4 26.60 -0.19 -48.48
CA VAL A 4 26.38 -1.52 -47.89
C VAL A 4 26.82 -1.53 -46.43
N LEU A 5 27.95 -0.89 -46.10
CA LEU A 5 28.40 -0.78 -44.70
C LEU A 5 27.43 0.03 -43.83
N LEU A 6 26.91 1.14 -44.35
CA LEU A 6 25.94 1.97 -43.62
C LEU A 6 24.65 1.20 -43.33
N ALA A 7 24.15 0.41 -44.29
CA ALA A 7 22.94 -0.39 -44.11
C ALA A 7 23.13 -1.52 -43.06
N VAL A 8 24.31 -2.16 -43.04
CA VAL A 8 24.64 -3.20 -42.06
C VAL A 8 24.77 -2.61 -40.65
N CYS A 9 25.43 -1.46 -40.49
CA CYS A 9 25.55 -0.78 -39.20
C CYS A 9 24.17 -0.34 -38.65
N LEU A 10 23.27 0.14 -39.51
CA LEU A 10 21.92 0.53 -39.10
C LEU A 10 21.14 -0.68 -38.58
N SER A 11 21.20 -1.82 -39.27
CA SER A 11 20.49 -3.03 -38.87
C SER A 11 21.02 -3.63 -37.55
N LEU A 12 22.33 -3.55 -37.30
CA LEU A 12 22.93 -3.93 -36.01
C LEU A 12 22.51 -3.02 -34.83
N ALA A 13 22.31 -1.73 -35.09
CA ALA A 13 21.87 -0.78 -34.06
C ALA A 13 20.39 -0.98 -33.67
N LEU A 14 19.53 -1.35 -34.63
CA LEU A 14 18.10 -1.57 -34.36
C LEU A 14 17.83 -2.87 -33.59
N THR A 15 18.61 -3.94 -33.77
CA THR A 15 18.38 -5.22 -33.06
C THR A 15 18.84 -5.20 -31.61
N SER A 16 19.74 -4.27 -31.24
CA SER A 16 20.27 -4.14 -29.87
C SER A 16 19.26 -3.52 -28.89
N CYS A 17 18.36 -2.63 -29.36
CA CYS A 17 17.41 -1.93 -28.48
C CYS A 17 16.11 -2.72 -28.20
N GLY A 18 15.84 -3.79 -28.96
CA GLY A 18 14.59 -4.56 -28.89
C GLY A 18 14.64 -5.85 -28.05
N ASN A 19 15.83 -6.32 -27.66
CA ASN A 19 15.96 -7.62 -26.98
C ASN A 19 15.90 -7.55 -25.44
N LYS A 20 15.28 -6.50 -24.89
CA LYS A 20 14.97 -6.50 -23.46
C LYS A 20 13.77 -7.42 -23.26
N PRO A 21 13.92 -8.58 -22.58
CA PRO A 21 12.74 -9.36 -22.20
C PRO A 21 11.76 -8.41 -21.50
N PRO A 22 10.45 -8.50 -21.79
CA PRO A 22 9.47 -7.69 -21.08
C PRO A 22 9.77 -7.85 -19.59
N PRO A 23 9.90 -6.75 -18.82
CA PRO A 23 10.14 -6.87 -17.40
C PRO A 23 9.08 -7.82 -16.88
N SER A 24 9.52 -8.97 -16.36
CA SER A 24 8.63 -9.94 -15.76
C SER A 24 7.70 -9.14 -14.88
N LEU A 25 6.41 -9.18 -15.20
CA LEU A 25 5.37 -8.51 -14.43
C LEU A 25 5.24 -9.34 -13.15
N ILE A 26 6.30 -9.31 -12.34
CA ILE A 26 6.32 -9.72 -10.95
C ILE A 26 5.39 -8.71 -10.33
N LYS A 27 4.08 -9.03 -10.38
CA LYS A 27 3.06 -8.33 -9.62
C LYS A 27 3.62 -8.36 -8.20
N PRO A 28 4.03 -7.20 -7.64
CA PRO A 28 4.68 -7.22 -6.35
C PRO A 28 3.75 -7.97 -5.39
N PRO A 29 4.29 -8.87 -4.54
CA PRO A 29 3.46 -9.62 -3.62
C PRO A 29 2.57 -8.62 -2.89
N LEU A 30 1.26 -8.83 -2.97
CA LEU A 30 0.29 -7.94 -2.34
C LEU A 30 0.56 -8.02 -0.84
N LEU A 31 1.20 -6.98 -0.30
CA LEU A 31 1.47 -6.86 1.12
C LEU A 31 0.19 -6.33 1.76
N LEU A 32 -0.57 -7.20 2.41
CA LEU A 32 -1.72 -6.82 3.20
C LEU A 32 -1.26 -6.45 4.62
N PRO A 33 -1.86 -5.44 5.26
CA PRO A 33 -1.74 -5.25 6.70
C PRO A 33 -2.30 -6.45 7.47
N PRO A 34 -1.97 -6.59 8.76
CA PRO A 34 -2.48 -7.67 9.59
C PRO A 34 -4.02 -7.69 9.63
N GLU A 35 -4.60 -8.89 9.55
CA GLU A 35 -6.06 -9.13 9.54
C GLU A 35 -6.77 -8.53 10.76
N SER A 36 -6.11 -8.51 11.93
CA SER A 36 -6.64 -7.91 13.17
C SER A 36 -6.96 -6.42 13.00
N ALA A 37 -6.21 -5.72 12.15
CA ALA A 37 -6.36 -4.30 11.88
C ALA A 37 -7.32 -4.00 10.71
N MET A 38 -7.72 -5.02 9.96
CA MET A 38 -8.70 -4.91 8.85
C MET A 38 -10.16 -5.02 9.31
N THR A 39 -10.43 -5.18 10.61
CA THR A 39 -11.80 -5.23 11.11
C THR A 39 -12.43 -3.85 11.09
N GLN A 40 -13.65 -3.74 10.53
CA GLN A 40 -14.42 -2.50 10.51
C GLN A 40 -14.58 -1.91 11.92
N CYS A 41 -14.48 -0.59 12.00
CA CYS A 41 -14.72 0.13 13.25
C CYS A 41 -16.22 0.21 13.52
N GLU A 42 -16.62 -0.30 14.68
CA GLU A 42 -18.01 -0.23 15.14
C GLU A 42 -18.37 1.22 15.45
N ILE A 43 -19.53 1.66 14.96
CA ILE A 43 -20.11 2.95 15.31
C ILE A 43 -21.44 2.63 16.00
N PRO A 44 -21.56 2.87 17.32
CA PRO A 44 -22.81 2.59 18.02
C PRO A 44 -23.94 3.44 17.43
N GLU A 45 -25.16 2.91 17.44
CA GLU A 45 -26.35 3.66 17.06
C GLU A 45 -26.81 4.57 18.22
N PHE A 46 -27.30 5.77 17.89
CA PHE A 46 -27.90 6.66 18.87
C PHE A 46 -29.42 6.46 18.91
N THR A 47 -29.93 5.88 19.99
CA THR A 47 -31.37 5.62 20.20
C THR A 47 -31.99 6.48 21.30
N GLY A 48 -31.25 7.49 21.77
CA GLY A 48 -31.66 8.36 22.87
C GLY A 48 -32.73 9.37 22.50
N THR A 49 -33.50 9.82 23.49
CA THR A 49 -34.51 10.89 23.34
C THR A 49 -34.24 12.09 24.25
N THR A 50 -33.28 11.96 25.16
CA THR A 50 -32.93 13.00 26.12
C THR A 50 -31.48 13.46 25.96
N TRP A 51 -31.16 14.63 26.52
CA TRP A 51 -29.78 15.14 26.56
C TRP A 51 -28.84 14.24 27.35
N SER A 52 -29.34 13.56 28.40
CA SER A 52 -28.56 12.58 29.16
C SER A 52 -28.17 11.37 28.30
N ASP A 53 -29.04 10.93 27.40
CA ASP A 53 -28.72 9.83 26.49
C ASP A 53 -27.58 10.22 25.53
N SER A 54 -27.54 11.47 25.09
CA SER A 54 -26.45 12.00 24.27
C SER A 54 -25.11 11.95 25.00
N ALA A 55 -25.08 12.23 26.31
CA ALA A 55 -23.87 12.12 27.12
C ALA A 55 -23.40 10.67 27.27
N LEU A 56 -24.33 9.73 27.49
CA LEU A 56 -24.03 8.30 27.53
C LEU A 56 -23.51 7.80 26.17
N TYR A 57 -24.16 8.20 25.09
CA TYR A 57 -23.75 7.90 23.73
C TYR A 57 -22.36 8.44 23.39
N ALA A 58 -22.04 9.67 23.82
CA ALA A 58 -20.71 10.22 23.63
C ALA A 58 -19.62 9.37 24.31
N MET A 59 -19.92 8.79 25.48
CA MET A 59 -19.00 7.92 26.20
C MET A 59 -18.82 6.56 25.51
N THR A 60 -19.91 5.94 25.02
CA THR A 60 -19.83 4.68 24.27
C THR A 60 -19.11 4.87 22.94
N LEU A 61 -19.44 5.94 22.20
CA LEU A 61 -18.76 6.33 20.96
C LEU A 61 -17.27 6.58 21.19
N LYS A 62 -16.90 7.30 22.25
CA LYS A 62 -15.50 7.54 22.62
C LYS A 62 -14.74 6.23 22.84
N GLN A 63 -15.37 5.26 23.50
CA GLN A 63 -14.75 3.95 23.72
C GLN A 63 -14.55 3.20 22.39
N ALA A 64 -15.57 3.14 21.53
CA ALA A 64 -15.47 2.53 20.21
C ALA A 64 -14.36 3.16 19.36
N LEU A 65 -14.26 4.49 19.37
CA LEU A 65 -13.22 5.24 18.67
C LEU A 65 -11.81 4.96 19.21
N ARG A 66 -11.63 4.76 20.53
CA ARG A 66 -10.32 4.38 21.07
C ARG A 66 -9.87 3.01 20.57
N ILE A 67 -10.79 2.05 20.49
CA ILE A 67 -10.51 0.71 19.96
C ILE A 67 -10.14 0.80 18.48
N CYS A 68 -10.94 1.54 17.70
CA CYS A 68 -10.68 1.80 16.28
C CYS A 68 -9.30 2.45 16.05
N LYS A 69 -8.96 3.45 16.88
CA LYS A 69 -7.65 4.10 16.83
C LYS A 69 -6.52 3.10 17.04
N GLY A 70 -6.61 2.21 18.03
CA GLY A 70 -5.56 1.21 18.28
C GLY A 70 -5.28 0.33 17.06
N ARG A 71 -6.34 -0.15 16.40
CA ARG A 71 -6.22 -0.91 15.14
C ARG A 71 -5.57 -0.08 14.03
N LEU A 72 -5.95 1.19 13.89
CA LEU A 72 -5.36 2.09 12.90
C LEU A 72 -3.86 2.33 13.17
N ASP A 73 -3.48 2.50 14.43
CA ASP A 73 -2.08 2.67 14.84
C ASP A 73 -1.24 1.43 14.46
N GLU A 74 -1.79 0.21 14.59
CA GLU A 74 -1.15 -1.03 14.10
C GLU A 74 -0.93 -1.01 12.57
N VAL A 75 -1.91 -0.56 11.77
CA VAL A 75 -1.75 -0.44 10.31
C VAL A 75 -0.65 0.57 9.96
N ILE A 76 -0.63 1.71 10.64
CA ILE A 76 0.38 2.76 10.42
C ILE A 76 1.77 2.23 10.76
N GLN A 77 1.90 1.56 11.91
CA GLN A 77 3.17 0.96 12.34
C GLN A 77 3.64 -0.11 11.35
N TRP A 78 2.74 -0.99 10.90
CA TRP A 78 3.02 -1.98 9.87
C TRP A 78 3.53 -1.30 8.59
N ARG A 79 2.82 -0.28 8.08
CA ARG A 79 3.21 0.45 6.87
C ARG A 79 4.63 1.01 7.01
N ASN A 80 4.95 1.63 8.14
CA ASN A 80 6.26 2.19 8.41
C ASN A 80 7.35 1.11 8.46
N SER A 81 7.05 -0.05 9.05
CA SER A 81 7.99 -1.19 9.05
C SER A 81 8.25 -1.74 7.64
N GLN A 82 7.24 -1.76 6.77
CA GLN A 82 7.41 -2.19 5.37
C GLN A 82 8.32 -1.23 4.62
N ILE A 83 8.09 0.08 4.77
CA ILE A 83 8.93 1.13 4.18
C ILE A 83 10.38 0.99 4.65
N ASN A 84 10.61 0.85 5.96
CA ASN A 84 11.96 0.66 6.50
C ASN A 84 12.61 -0.63 6.00
N SER A 85 11.84 -1.71 5.87
CA SER A 85 12.35 -2.99 5.34
C SER A 85 12.74 -2.89 3.86
N ARG A 86 12.03 -2.08 3.06
CA ARG A 86 12.38 -1.77 1.67
C ARG A 86 13.71 -1.02 1.62
N TYR A 87 13.84 0.06 2.39
CA TYR A 87 15.09 0.82 2.46
C TYR A 87 16.30 -0.04 2.86
N ARG A 88 16.14 -0.97 3.82
CA ARG A 88 17.22 -1.89 4.20
C ARG A 88 17.66 -2.81 3.05
N LYS A 89 16.73 -3.26 2.20
CA LYS A 89 17.04 -4.16 1.07
C LYS A 89 17.71 -3.44 -0.10
N GLU A 90 17.61 -2.11 -0.17
CA GLU A 90 18.17 -1.27 -1.23
C GLU A 90 19.48 -0.58 -0.81
N ALA A 91 19.95 -0.79 0.42
CA ALA A 91 21.24 -0.31 0.88
C ALA A 91 22.39 -1.09 0.18
N PRO A 92 23.44 -0.40 -0.31
CA PRO A 92 24.57 -1.00 -1.01
C PRO A 92 25.45 -1.89 -0.12
#